data_AF-A0A919WHB1-F1
#
_entry.id   AF-A0A919WHB1-F1
#
_cell.length_a   1.000
_cell.length_b   1.000
_cell.length_c   1.000
_cell.angle_alpha   90.00
_cell.angle_beta   90.00
_cell.angle_gamma   90.00
#
_symmetry.space_group_name_H-M   'P 1'
#
loop_
_entity.id
_entity.type
_entity.pdbx_description
1 polymer ?
#
loop_
_entity_poly.entity_id
_entity_poly.type
_entity_poly.pdbx_seq_one_letter_code
_entity_poly.pdbx_strand_id
1 'polypeptide(L)'
;MRKRWMVLICFVLLTILVGWFFTKNSGSKKASDRELEEENFLDSKKAIVYFSTTADQDTYGGGKSAAVFIDHRGKPMTYEMEGLELGSIGVKENEILLADKSRFYKISKGFERIERDDYQHTGDHIGFLESTAGFYAVFNSGYDKTNGGYRSDIYWEKDGHFEKGIIPFFIEASVLHQGSLYTLSSSEDEKSYQFKEVILGEKPIVKPMLEIEKEENSTTFGQLQTDGHHLYFIRQTGALTEMVKVNLQSKKYQFTKVATYANDEQTFYKQIPFSYKRCVFLYQDNLYFIDGFGDVYRISTETGNSEKAFSLVETSFEGSVEVFQQNGTLHVFSLEHENRRAKIAEYNLLSGKRQEELVLKDFPELNTFNTKMHLYDFVIINSEND
;
A
#
# COMPACT_ATOMS: atom_id res chain seq x y z
N MET A 1 27.39 1.30 -60.64
CA MET A 1 26.74 0.32 -59.75
C MET A 1 27.22 0.37 -58.29
N ARG A 2 28.54 0.44 -57.99
CA ARG A 2 29.09 0.47 -56.61
C ARG A 2 28.46 1.49 -55.63
N LYS A 3 28.13 2.70 -56.07
CA LYS A 3 27.53 3.74 -55.21
C LYS A 3 26.11 3.40 -54.72
N ARG A 4 25.30 2.71 -55.53
CA ARG A 4 23.93 2.30 -55.14
C ARG A 4 23.94 1.21 -54.07
N TRP A 5 24.92 0.30 -54.12
CA TRP A 5 25.10 -0.74 -53.11
C TRP A 5 25.58 -0.19 -51.76
N MET A 6 26.47 0.83 -51.76
CA MET A 6 26.84 1.52 -50.52
C MET A 6 25.66 2.22 -49.84
N VAL A 7 24.81 2.90 -50.61
CA VAL A 7 23.62 3.56 -50.05
C VAL A 7 22.67 2.54 -49.42
N LEU A 8 22.47 1.39 -50.08
CA LEU A 8 21.64 0.31 -49.53
C LEU A 8 22.22 -0.27 -48.24
N ILE A 9 23.53 -0.49 -48.18
CA ILE A 9 24.23 -1.00 -46.99
C ILE A 9 24.15 0.00 -45.83
N CYS A 10 24.35 1.30 -46.09
CA CYS A 10 24.21 2.32 -45.05
C CYS A 10 22.77 2.40 -44.53
N PHE A 11 21.76 2.24 -45.39
CA PHE A 11 20.36 2.23 -44.97
C PHE A 11 20.02 1.02 -44.11
N VAL A 12 20.53 -0.17 -44.46
CA VAL A 12 20.37 -1.40 -43.65
C VAL A 12 21.09 -1.29 -42.31
N LEU A 13 22.30 -0.72 -42.29
CA LEU A 13 23.02 -0.47 -41.03
C LEU A 13 22.29 0.55 -40.15
N LEU A 14 21.70 1.58 -40.75
CA LEU A 14 20.91 2.58 -40.03
C LEU A 14 19.62 1.96 -39.47
N THR A 15 18.90 1.13 -40.21
CA THR A 15 17.70 0.46 -39.69
C THR A 15 18.02 -0.56 -38.60
N ILE A 16 19.16 -1.27 -38.69
CA ILE A 16 19.64 -2.15 -37.63
C ILE A 16 20.03 -1.33 -36.40
N LEU A 17 20.75 -0.21 -36.55
CA LEU A 17 21.12 0.68 -35.45
C LEU A 17 19.90 1.32 -34.79
N VAL A 18 18.92 1.76 -35.58
CA VAL A 18 17.66 2.32 -35.10
C VAL A 18 16.83 1.24 -34.40
N GLY A 19 16.72 0.04 -34.98
CA GLY A 19 16.05 -1.09 -34.34
C GLY A 19 16.74 -1.54 -33.04
N TRP A 20 18.07 -1.56 -33.01
CA TRP A 20 18.86 -1.84 -31.82
C TRP A 20 18.73 -0.73 -30.77
N PHE A 21 18.67 0.54 -31.20
CA PHE A 21 18.41 1.67 -30.32
C PHE A 21 16.99 1.59 -29.73
N PHE A 22 15.96 1.30 -30.52
CA PHE A 22 14.59 1.14 -30.02
C PHE A 22 14.37 -0.12 -29.17
N THR A 23 15.15 -1.18 -29.36
CA THR A 23 15.07 -2.40 -28.51
C THR A 23 15.93 -2.31 -27.26
N LYS A 24 17.02 -1.52 -27.28
CA LYS A 24 17.82 -1.22 -26.08
C LYS A 24 17.20 -0.09 -25.25
N ASN A 25 16.41 0.78 -25.88
CA ASN A 25 15.69 1.89 -25.28
C ASN A 25 14.18 1.62 -25.17
N SER A 26 13.73 0.38 -25.46
CA SER A 26 12.38 -0.04 -25.13
C SER A 26 12.31 -0.11 -23.61
N GLY A 27 11.46 0.70 -23.01
CA GLY A 27 11.28 0.78 -21.55
C GLY A 27 10.94 -0.57 -20.92
N SER A 28 10.76 -0.53 -19.60
CA SER A 28 10.26 -1.63 -18.76
C SER A 28 9.34 -2.62 -19.51
N LYS A 29 9.62 -3.91 -19.39
CA LYS A 29 8.81 -4.97 -20.02
C LYS A 29 7.36 -4.88 -19.50
N LYS A 30 6.37 -4.95 -20.39
CA LYS A 30 4.97 -5.12 -19.98
C LYS A 30 4.68 -6.60 -19.74
N ALA A 31 4.12 -6.94 -18.58
CA ALA A 31 3.54 -8.23 -18.31
C ALA A 31 2.23 -8.39 -19.09
N SER A 32 1.97 -9.61 -19.55
CA SER A 32 0.67 -10.02 -20.07
C SER A 32 0.06 -11.06 -19.15
N ASP A 33 -1.25 -11.29 -19.25
CA ASP A 33 -1.94 -12.36 -18.52
C ASP A 33 -1.22 -13.71 -18.66
N ARG A 34 -0.77 -14.05 -19.88
CA ARG A 34 -0.01 -15.29 -20.17
C ARG A 34 1.30 -15.41 -19.38
N GLU A 35 1.94 -14.29 -19.05
CA GLU A 35 3.16 -14.32 -18.21
C GLU A 35 2.81 -14.51 -16.74
N LEU A 36 1.68 -13.95 -16.27
CA LEU A 36 1.18 -14.17 -14.92
C LEU A 36 0.65 -15.60 -14.70
N GLU A 37 0.19 -16.26 -15.77
CA GLU A 37 -0.24 -17.66 -15.76
C GLU A 37 0.90 -18.67 -15.53
N GLU A 38 2.17 -18.26 -15.69
CA GLU A 38 3.32 -19.13 -15.41
C GLU A 38 3.33 -19.51 -13.91
N GLU A 39 3.29 -20.82 -13.58
CA GLU A 39 3.15 -21.31 -12.20
C GLU A 39 4.22 -20.76 -11.24
N ASN A 40 5.39 -20.41 -11.76
CA ASN A 40 6.55 -19.89 -11.03
C ASN A 40 6.81 -18.40 -11.32
N PHE A 41 5.81 -17.66 -11.80
CA PHE A 41 5.96 -16.25 -12.13
C PHE A 41 6.53 -15.44 -10.95
N LEU A 42 6.00 -15.67 -9.74
CA LEU A 42 6.38 -14.95 -8.52
C LEU A 42 7.74 -15.39 -7.96
N ASP A 43 8.20 -16.62 -8.21
CA ASP A 43 9.49 -17.14 -7.70
C ASP A 43 10.71 -16.31 -8.14
N SER A 44 10.56 -15.58 -9.24
CA SER A 44 11.61 -14.70 -9.76
C SER A 44 11.51 -13.25 -9.28
N LYS A 45 10.47 -12.90 -8.51
CA LYS A 45 10.14 -11.53 -8.10
C LYS A 45 10.50 -11.30 -6.64
N LYS A 46 11.17 -10.18 -6.38
CA LYS A 46 11.50 -9.71 -5.03
C LYS A 46 10.41 -8.80 -4.45
N ALA A 47 9.78 -7.98 -5.29
CA ALA A 47 8.85 -6.96 -4.81
C ALA A 47 7.79 -6.57 -5.83
N ILE A 48 6.74 -5.90 -5.34
CA ILE A 48 5.69 -5.29 -6.15
C ILE A 48 5.44 -3.89 -5.63
N VAL A 49 5.32 -2.93 -6.55
CA VAL A 49 4.82 -1.58 -6.26
C VAL A 49 3.55 -1.32 -7.04
N TYR A 50 2.58 -0.68 -6.40
CA TYR A 50 1.28 -0.37 -6.99
C TYR A 50 1.12 1.13 -7.20
N PHE A 51 0.75 1.48 -8.43
CA PHE A 51 0.48 2.84 -8.86
C PHE A 51 -0.94 2.95 -9.39
N SER A 52 -1.59 4.10 -9.16
CA SER A 52 -2.88 4.41 -9.77
C SER A 52 -3.06 5.89 -10.03
N THR A 53 -3.94 6.23 -10.96
CA THR A 53 -4.54 7.56 -11.04
C THR A 53 -5.45 7.82 -9.83
N THR A 54 -5.64 9.10 -9.51
CA THR A 54 -6.62 9.57 -8.52
C THR A 54 -8.06 9.43 -9.04
N ALA A 55 -9.06 9.41 -8.15
CA ALA A 55 -10.46 9.22 -8.53
C ALA A 55 -11.00 10.36 -9.41
N ASP A 56 -10.53 11.59 -9.24
CA ASP A 56 -10.89 12.72 -10.10
C ASP A 56 -10.41 12.52 -11.54
N GLN A 57 -9.24 11.89 -11.74
CA GLN A 57 -8.74 11.51 -13.06
C GLN A 57 -9.54 10.34 -13.69
N ASP A 58 -10.23 9.51 -12.89
CA ASP A 58 -11.11 8.43 -13.38
C ASP A 58 -12.58 8.87 -13.56
N THR A 59 -12.92 10.15 -13.40
CA THR A 59 -14.32 10.65 -13.51
C THR A 59 -15.00 10.26 -14.84
N TYR A 60 -14.23 10.08 -15.92
CA TYR A 60 -14.72 9.66 -17.24
C TYR A 60 -14.35 8.22 -17.61
N GLY A 61 -13.97 7.40 -16.63
CA GLY A 61 -13.63 5.99 -16.81
C GLY A 61 -12.24 5.72 -17.40
N GLY A 62 -11.42 6.76 -17.60
CA GLY A 62 -10.08 6.70 -18.20
C GLY A 62 -8.93 6.48 -17.21
N GLY A 63 -9.23 6.29 -15.92
CA GLY A 63 -8.26 6.02 -14.88
C GLY A 63 -7.53 4.70 -15.09
N LYS A 64 -6.28 4.64 -14.65
CA LYS A 64 -5.36 3.52 -14.88
C LYS A 64 -4.63 3.16 -13.60
N SER A 65 -4.35 1.88 -13.43
CA SER A 65 -3.47 1.37 -12.40
C SER A 65 -2.39 0.48 -13.00
N ALA A 66 -1.30 0.31 -12.26
CA ALA A 66 -0.18 -0.50 -12.67
C ALA A 66 0.46 -1.18 -11.46
N ALA A 67 0.64 -2.49 -11.56
CA ALA A 67 1.51 -3.24 -10.66
C ALA A 67 2.87 -3.43 -11.34
N VAL A 68 3.95 -2.95 -10.72
CA VAL A 68 5.31 -3.15 -11.23
C VAL A 68 5.99 -4.23 -10.39
N PHE A 69 6.13 -5.41 -10.98
CA PHE A 69 6.87 -6.53 -10.41
C PHE A 69 8.36 -6.32 -10.62
N ILE A 70 9.14 -6.45 -9.56
CA ILE A 70 10.59 -6.21 -9.57
C ILE A 70 11.28 -7.54 -9.27
N ASP A 71 12.18 -7.97 -10.15
CA ASP A 71 12.98 -9.17 -9.93
C ASP A 71 14.15 -8.94 -8.93
N HIS A 72 14.78 -10.01 -8.47
CA HIS A 72 15.95 -9.94 -7.57
C HIS A 72 17.16 -9.21 -8.17
N ARG A 73 17.17 -8.92 -9.47
CA ARG A 73 18.21 -8.16 -10.16
C ARG A 73 17.82 -6.69 -10.39
N GLY A 74 16.68 -6.26 -9.86
CA GLY A 74 16.16 -4.90 -9.96
C GLY A 74 15.54 -4.58 -11.32
N LYS A 75 15.12 -5.59 -12.09
CA LYS A 75 14.44 -5.38 -13.38
C LYS A 75 12.93 -5.30 -13.18
N PRO A 76 12.29 -4.20 -13.61
CA PRO A 76 10.84 -4.04 -13.50
C PRO A 76 10.10 -4.72 -14.65
N MET A 77 8.89 -5.17 -14.34
CA MET A 77 7.89 -5.67 -15.27
C MET A 77 6.52 -5.13 -14.88
N THR A 78 5.86 -4.42 -15.79
CA THR A 78 4.62 -3.67 -15.50
C THR A 78 3.38 -4.41 -15.98
N TYR A 79 2.42 -4.64 -15.10
CA TYR A 79 1.07 -5.11 -15.43
C TYR A 79 0.08 -3.94 -15.31
N GLU A 80 -0.63 -3.62 -16.40
CA GLU A 80 -1.57 -2.51 -16.46
C GLU A 80 -3.00 -3.00 -16.13
N MET A 81 -3.73 -2.21 -15.36
CA MET A 81 -5.10 -2.48 -14.90
C MET A 81 -5.96 -1.20 -14.99
N GLU A 82 -7.26 -1.32 -14.74
CA GLU A 82 -8.12 -0.13 -14.61
C GLU A 82 -7.78 0.68 -13.35
N GLY A 83 -8.17 1.95 -13.31
CA GLY A 83 -7.89 2.83 -12.17
C GLY A 83 -8.56 2.38 -10.86
N LEU A 84 -7.83 2.41 -9.76
CA LEU A 84 -8.34 2.32 -8.39
C LEU A 84 -7.45 3.15 -7.47
N GLU A 85 -7.94 4.31 -7.07
CA GLU A 85 -7.24 5.22 -6.15
C GLU A 85 -7.05 4.54 -4.79
N LEU A 86 -5.91 4.80 -4.11
CA LEU A 86 -5.61 4.17 -2.82
C LEU A 86 -5.77 2.64 -2.90
N GLY A 87 -5.40 2.00 -4.02
CA GLY A 87 -5.31 0.55 -4.09
C GLY A 87 -4.26 0.00 -3.12
N SER A 88 -4.27 -1.31 -2.90
CA SER A 88 -3.25 -1.99 -2.10
C SER A 88 -2.98 -3.39 -2.65
N ILE A 89 -1.91 -4.00 -2.17
CA ILE A 89 -1.43 -5.31 -2.57
C ILE A 89 -1.59 -6.25 -1.39
N GLY A 90 -2.41 -7.29 -1.58
CA GLY A 90 -2.45 -8.44 -0.67
C GLY A 90 -1.27 -9.34 -0.95
N VAL A 91 -0.54 -9.74 0.09
CA VAL A 91 0.57 -10.70 -0.02
C VAL A 91 0.45 -11.75 1.07
N LYS A 92 0.56 -13.02 0.67
CA LYS A 92 0.72 -14.17 1.56
C LYS A 92 1.64 -15.17 0.88
N GLU A 93 2.85 -15.34 1.40
CA GLU A 93 3.83 -16.26 0.83
C GLU A 93 4.04 -16.01 -0.68
N ASN A 94 3.76 -16.99 -1.53
CA ASN A 94 3.80 -16.89 -3.00
C ASN A 94 2.41 -16.65 -3.62
N GLU A 95 1.51 -15.98 -2.90
CA GLU A 95 0.21 -15.55 -3.40
C GLU A 95 0.07 -14.03 -3.29
N ILE A 96 -0.47 -13.44 -4.35
CA ILE A 96 -0.72 -12.00 -4.47
C ILE A 96 -2.16 -11.77 -4.89
N LEU A 97 -2.80 -10.79 -4.24
CA LEU A 97 -4.07 -10.24 -4.68
C LEU A 97 -3.89 -8.76 -5.03
N LEU A 98 -4.24 -8.41 -6.27
CA LEU A 98 -4.39 -7.03 -6.72
C LEU A 98 -5.88 -6.75 -7.00
N ALA A 99 -6.24 -5.47 -6.99
CA ALA A 99 -7.56 -5.01 -7.38
C ALA A 99 -7.46 -3.78 -8.28
N ASP A 100 -8.37 -3.66 -9.23
CA ASP A 100 -8.73 -2.39 -9.87
C ASP A 100 -10.15 -1.98 -9.49
N LYS A 101 -10.81 -1.09 -10.24
CA LYS A 101 -12.20 -0.68 -9.96
C LYS A 101 -13.26 -1.77 -10.12
N SER A 102 -13.03 -2.78 -10.97
CA SER A 102 -14.05 -3.78 -11.31
C SER A 102 -13.62 -5.23 -11.09
N ARG A 103 -12.34 -5.50 -10.83
CA ARG A 103 -11.77 -6.85 -10.82
C ARG A 103 -10.77 -7.08 -9.70
N PHE A 104 -10.70 -8.34 -9.27
CA PHE A 104 -9.54 -8.88 -8.57
C PHE A 104 -8.63 -9.63 -9.54
N TYR A 105 -7.35 -9.62 -9.22
CA TYR A 105 -6.30 -10.33 -9.95
C TYR A 105 -5.52 -11.15 -8.92
N LYS A 106 -5.78 -12.46 -8.87
CA LYS A 106 -5.09 -13.39 -7.97
C LYS A 106 -3.96 -14.07 -8.73
N ILE A 107 -2.73 -13.93 -8.23
CA ILE A 107 -1.53 -14.52 -8.81
C ILE A 107 -0.95 -15.49 -7.79
N SER A 108 -0.84 -16.76 -8.15
CA SER A 108 -0.32 -17.83 -7.31
C SER A 108 0.36 -18.87 -8.21
N LYS A 109 -0.04 -20.16 -8.16
CA LYS A 109 0.30 -21.19 -9.15
C LYS A 109 -0.58 -21.04 -10.39
N GLY A 110 -0.45 -19.89 -11.04
CA GLY A 110 -1.32 -19.44 -12.12
C GLY A 110 -1.95 -18.08 -11.83
N PHE A 111 -2.87 -17.70 -12.69
CA PHE A 111 -3.48 -16.38 -12.70
C PHE A 111 -4.98 -16.48 -12.86
N GLU A 112 -5.71 -15.78 -11.99
CA GLU A 112 -7.16 -15.67 -12.05
C GLU A 112 -7.58 -14.20 -12.07
N ARG A 113 -8.47 -13.88 -13.01
CA ARG A 113 -9.17 -12.61 -13.07
C ARG A 113 -10.61 -12.84 -12.63
N ILE A 114 -11.02 -12.14 -11.58
CA ILE A 114 -12.33 -12.29 -10.95
C ILE A 114 -13.07 -10.97 -11.10
N GLU A 115 -14.14 -10.96 -11.89
CA GLU A 115 -15.02 -9.77 -12.02
C GLU A 115 -15.81 -9.56 -10.72
N ARG A 116 -16.05 -8.29 -10.39
CA ARG A 116 -16.94 -7.88 -9.29
C ARG A 116 -18.16 -7.16 -9.84
N ASP A 117 -19.28 -7.35 -9.17
CA ASP A 117 -20.54 -6.72 -9.55
C ASP A 117 -20.54 -5.19 -9.32
N ASP A 118 -19.79 -4.73 -8.32
CA ASP A 118 -19.75 -3.32 -7.95
C ASP A 118 -18.42 -2.67 -8.39
N TYR A 119 -18.59 -1.52 -9.01
CA TYR A 119 -17.50 -0.59 -9.31
C TYR A 119 -17.00 0.07 -8.01
N GLN A 120 -15.68 0.21 -7.87
CA GLN A 120 -15.00 0.83 -6.73
C GLN A 120 -14.13 2.01 -7.17
N HIS A 121 -14.31 3.18 -6.56
CA HIS A 121 -13.49 4.38 -6.84
C HIS A 121 -12.17 4.36 -6.04
N THR A 122 -12.23 3.89 -4.80
CA THR A 122 -11.16 4.07 -3.81
C THR A 122 -11.01 2.81 -2.96
N GLY A 123 -9.80 2.24 -2.94
CA GLY A 123 -9.44 1.15 -2.04
C GLY A 123 -9.08 1.65 -0.64
N ASP A 124 -9.02 0.73 0.31
CA ASP A 124 -8.46 0.98 1.65
C ASP A 124 -7.31 0.00 1.91
N HIS A 125 -7.62 -1.28 2.07
CA HIS A 125 -6.63 -2.28 2.45
C HIS A 125 -7.00 -3.67 1.92
N ILE A 126 -5.99 -4.41 1.45
CA ILE A 126 -6.05 -5.83 1.15
C ILE A 126 -5.14 -6.56 2.13
N GLY A 127 -5.69 -7.59 2.78
CA GLY A 127 -4.94 -8.43 3.71
C GLY A 127 -5.30 -9.91 3.54
N PHE A 128 -4.76 -10.75 4.43
CA PHE A 128 -4.99 -12.19 4.43
C PHE A 128 -5.68 -12.62 5.73
N LEU A 129 -6.72 -13.43 5.61
CA LEU A 129 -7.48 -13.98 6.73
C LEU A 129 -7.00 -15.40 7.01
N GLU A 130 -6.18 -15.55 8.06
CA GLU A 130 -5.63 -16.86 8.46
C GLU A 130 -6.72 -17.89 8.79
N SER A 131 -7.88 -17.47 9.32
CA SER A 131 -8.94 -18.40 9.72
C SER A 131 -9.67 -19.07 8.55
N THR A 132 -9.65 -18.46 7.36
CA THR A 132 -10.24 -19.03 6.13
C THR A 132 -9.18 -19.34 5.07
N ALA A 133 -7.91 -19.07 5.36
CA ALA A 133 -6.80 -19.15 4.41
C ALA A 133 -7.12 -18.43 3.08
N GLY A 134 -7.64 -17.21 3.16
CA GLY A 134 -8.07 -16.45 1.99
C GLY A 134 -7.83 -14.95 2.11
N PHE A 135 -7.77 -14.25 0.99
CA PHE A 135 -7.60 -12.79 0.99
C PHE A 135 -8.89 -12.05 1.37
N TYR A 136 -8.75 -10.82 1.86
CA TYR A 136 -9.86 -9.87 1.99
C TYR A 136 -9.46 -8.51 1.44
N ALA A 137 -10.44 -7.72 1.01
CA ALA A 137 -10.24 -6.38 0.49
C ALA A 137 -11.35 -5.43 1.00
N VAL A 138 -10.94 -4.27 1.50
CA VAL A 138 -11.83 -3.20 1.98
C VAL A 138 -11.76 -2.03 0.99
N PHE A 139 -12.92 -1.46 0.68
CA PHE A 139 -13.09 -0.32 -0.20
C PHE A 139 -13.96 0.74 0.46
N ASN A 140 -13.58 2.00 0.31
CA ASN A 140 -14.40 3.14 0.69
C ASN A 140 -15.23 3.55 -0.55
N SER A 141 -16.41 2.92 -0.68
CA SER A 141 -17.17 2.86 -1.94
C SER A 141 -17.98 4.11 -2.29
N GLY A 142 -18.02 5.11 -1.41
CA GLY A 142 -18.71 6.37 -1.64
C GLY A 142 -20.13 6.43 -1.06
N TYR A 143 -20.89 7.43 -1.49
CA TYR A 143 -22.22 7.72 -0.95
C TYR A 143 -23.30 6.80 -1.56
N ASP A 144 -24.02 6.09 -0.69
CA ASP A 144 -25.15 5.25 -1.07
C ASP A 144 -26.39 6.12 -1.33
N LYS A 145 -26.77 6.26 -2.61
CA LYS A 145 -27.94 7.04 -3.01
C LYS A 145 -29.27 6.41 -2.58
N THR A 146 -29.30 5.09 -2.36
CA THR A 146 -30.52 4.35 -2.04
C THR A 146 -30.79 4.35 -0.54
N ASN A 147 -29.76 4.09 0.27
CA ASN A 147 -29.90 4.00 1.73
C ASN A 147 -29.57 5.32 2.45
N GLY A 148 -28.92 6.26 1.77
CA GLY A 148 -28.37 7.46 2.38
C GLY A 148 -27.08 7.16 3.16
N GLY A 149 -26.21 8.17 3.26
CA GLY A 149 -24.92 8.05 3.94
C GLY A 149 -23.81 7.43 3.11
N TYR A 150 -22.61 7.39 3.70
CA TYR A 150 -21.43 6.76 3.09
C TYR A 150 -21.47 5.24 3.32
N ARG A 151 -20.99 4.45 2.35
CA ARG A 151 -20.81 3.01 2.50
C ARG A 151 -19.40 2.58 2.13
N SER A 152 -18.94 1.52 2.78
CA SER A 152 -17.72 0.78 2.47
C SER A 152 -18.07 -0.66 2.12
N ASP A 153 -17.42 -1.23 1.12
CA ASP A 153 -17.59 -2.63 0.76
C ASP A 153 -16.41 -3.45 1.29
N ILE A 154 -16.70 -4.63 1.81
CA ILE A 154 -15.69 -5.63 2.15
C ILE A 154 -15.94 -6.88 1.32
N TYR A 155 -14.86 -7.38 0.73
CA TYR A 155 -14.82 -8.68 0.06
C TYR A 155 -13.90 -9.60 0.83
N TRP A 156 -14.26 -10.87 0.98
CA TRP A 156 -13.37 -11.87 1.58
C TRP A 156 -13.50 -13.21 0.88
N GLU A 157 -12.38 -13.89 0.73
CA GLU A 157 -12.32 -15.20 0.13
C GLU A 157 -12.78 -16.26 1.13
N LYS A 158 -13.74 -17.06 0.68
CA LYS A 158 -14.30 -18.18 1.40
C LYS A 158 -14.63 -19.28 0.39
N ASP A 159 -14.15 -20.49 0.66
CA ASP A 159 -14.40 -21.66 -0.18
C ASP A 159 -14.02 -21.45 -1.67
N GLY A 160 -12.96 -20.65 -1.93
CA GLY A 160 -12.47 -20.34 -3.27
C GLY A 160 -13.23 -19.25 -4.02
N HIS A 161 -14.18 -18.57 -3.37
CA HIS A 161 -14.95 -17.47 -3.95
C HIS A 161 -14.89 -16.22 -3.07
N PHE A 162 -15.00 -15.03 -3.67
CA PHE A 162 -15.13 -13.79 -2.91
C PHE A 162 -16.59 -13.54 -2.55
N GLU A 163 -16.86 -13.57 -1.25
CA GLU A 163 -18.10 -13.07 -0.66
C GLU A 163 -18.03 -11.55 -0.52
N LYS A 164 -19.19 -10.90 -0.43
CA LYS A 164 -19.32 -9.45 -0.27
C LYS A 164 -20.18 -9.09 0.95
N GLY A 165 -19.79 -8.03 1.64
CA GLY A 165 -20.56 -7.39 2.69
C GLY A 165 -20.51 -5.87 2.56
N ILE A 166 -21.58 -5.20 3.00
CA ILE A 166 -21.70 -3.74 2.98
C ILE A 166 -21.63 -3.20 4.40
N ILE A 167 -20.73 -2.25 4.64
CA ILE A 167 -20.52 -1.57 5.91
C ILE A 167 -21.04 -0.13 5.78
N PRO A 168 -22.07 0.28 6.54
CA PRO A 168 -22.79 1.54 6.29
C PRO A 168 -22.10 2.77 6.92
N PHE A 169 -20.79 2.92 6.70
CA PHE A 169 -20.00 4.09 7.08
C PHE A 169 -18.65 4.10 6.37
N PHE A 170 -17.99 5.26 6.35
CA PHE A 170 -16.60 5.44 5.90
C PHE A 170 -15.61 4.84 6.90
N ILE A 171 -14.57 4.17 6.42
CA ILE A 171 -13.50 3.57 7.25
C ILE A 171 -12.22 4.38 7.06
N GLU A 172 -11.67 4.94 8.14
CA GLU A 172 -10.38 5.64 8.13
C GLU A 172 -9.20 4.67 8.21
N ALA A 173 -9.34 3.65 9.06
CA ALA A 173 -8.35 2.61 9.24
C ALA A 173 -9.03 1.34 9.71
N SER A 174 -8.47 0.19 9.36
CA SER A 174 -9.02 -1.11 9.74
C SER A 174 -7.94 -2.16 9.99
N VAL A 175 -8.31 -3.20 10.73
CA VAL A 175 -7.51 -4.42 10.87
C VAL A 175 -8.42 -5.62 11.05
N LEU A 176 -8.16 -6.69 10.31
CA LEU A 176 -8.88 -7.94 10.46
C LEU A 176 -8.15 -8.84 11.45
N HIS A 177 -8.86 -9.33 12.46
CA HIS A 177 -8.30 -10.25 13.44
C HIS A 177 -9.35 -11.25 13.91
N GLN A 178 -9.01 -12.55 13.86
CA GLN A 178 -9.88 -13.66 14.25
C GLN A 178 -11.29 -13.61 13.64
N GLY A 179 -11.40 -13.18 12.38
CA GLY A 179 -12.68 -13.13 11.65
C GLY A 179 -13.56 -11.91 11.93
N SER A 180 -13.10 -11.00 12.80
CA SER A 180 -13.72 -9.69 13.02
C SER A 180 -12.87 -8.59 12.38
N LEU A 181 -13.51 -7.66 11.68
CA LEU A 181 -12.89 -6.44 11.19
C LEU A 181 -13.07 -5.35 12.23
N TYR A 182 -11.97 -4.89 12.83
CA TYR A 182 -11.97 -3.71 13.67
C TYR A 182 -11.78 -2.48 12.80
N THR A 183 -12.64 -1.49 12.98
CA THR A 183 -12.64 -0.26 12.16
C THR A 183 -12.56 0.96 13.04
N LEU A 184 -11.87 1.98 12.51
CA LEU A 184 -11.83 3.34 13.02
C LEU A 184 -12.50 4.28 12.01
N SER A 185 -13.34 5.18 12.50
CA SER A 185 -13.99 6.23 11.72
C SER A 185 -14.17 7.47 12.58
N SER A 186 -14.21 8.67 12.00
CA SER A 186 -14.73 9.85 12.70
C SER A 186 -16.25 9.79 12.85
N SER A 187 -16.78 10.40 13.91
CA SER A 187 -18.21 10.70 14.04
C SER A 187 -18.67 11.66 12.94
N GLU A 188 -19.98 11.74 12.69
CA GLU A 188 -20.55 12.66 11.69
C GLU A 188 -20.26 14.14 11.99
N ASP A 189 -20.12 14.51 13.26
CA ASP A 189 -19.73 15.85 13.68
C ASP A 189 -18.21 16.05 13.82
N GLU A 190 -17.44 15.01 13.47
CA GLU A 190 -15.98 14.94 13.53
C GLU A 190 -15.36 15.20 14.91
N LYS A 191 -16.15 15.09 15.99
CA LYS A 191 -15.69 15.33 17.37
C LYS A 191 -15.18 14.09 18.08
N SER A 192 -15.33 12.92 17.49
CA SER A 192 -14.84 11.68 18.10
C SER A 192 -14.37 10.66 17.08
N TYR A 193 -13.47 9.81 17.54
CA TYR A 193 -13.10 8.56 16.91
C TYR A 193 -14.02 7.45 17.39
N GLN A 194 -14.67 6.76 16.45
CA GLN A 194 -15.57 5.65 16.69
C GLN A 194 -14.90 4.33 16.35
N PHE A 195 -14.71 3.48 17.37
CA PHE A 195 -14.26 2.11 17.21
C PHE A 195 -15.46 1.18 17.09
N LYS A 196 -15.47 0.38 16.01
CA LYS A 196 -16.51 -0.62 15.76
C LYS A 196 -15.86 -1.96 15.45
N GLU A 197 -16.49 -3.02 15.92
CA GLU A 197 -16.23 -4.39 15.48
C GLU A 197 -17.26 -4.74 14.42
N VAL A 198 -16.81 -5.23 13.27
CA VAL A 198 -17.67 -5.68 12.17
C VAL A 198 -17.46 -7.18 12.00
N ILE A 199 -18.52 -7.95 12.28
CA ILE A 199 -18.52 -9.39 12.06
C ILE A 199 -18.93 -9.64 10.61
N LEU A 200 -18.07 -10.34 9.88
CA LEU A 200 -18.24 -10.58 8.45
C LEU A 200 -19.44 -11.51 8.16
N GLY A 201 -20.07 -11.27 7.02
CA GLY A 201 -21.24 -12.00 6.51
C GLY A 201 -21.92 -11.18 5.42
N GLU A 202 -22.83 -11.78 4.66
CA GLU A 202 -23.59 -11.09 3.59
C GLU A 202 -24.24 -9.79 4.10
N LYS A 203 -24.66 -9.80 5.37
CA LYS A 203 -25.09 -8.62 6.12
C LYS A 203 -24.19 -8.47 7.34
N PRO A 204 -23.08 -7.71 7.23
CA PRO A 204 -22.14 -7.56 8.33
C PRO A 204 -22.81 -7.00 9.58
N ILE A 205 -22.48 -7.57 10.75
CA ILE A 205 -23.02 -7.09 12.03
C ILE A 205 -22.03 -6.09 12.61
N VAL A 206 -22.47 -4.83 12.72
CA VAL A 206 -21.67 -3.74 13.29
C VAL A 206 -21.96 -3.61 14.78
N LYS A 207 -20.92 -3.70 15.60
CA LYS A 207 -20.98 -3.54 17.06
C LYS A 207 -20.13 -2.34 17.49
N PRO A 208 -20.74 -1.28 18.03
CA PRO A 208 -20.00 -0.19 18.65
C PRO A 208 -19.15 -0.71 19.82
N MET A 209 -17.88 -0.34 19.85
CA MET A 209 -16.96 -0.76 20.90
C MET A 209 -16.67 0.36 21.89
N LEU A 210 -16.15 1.46 21.38
CA LEU A 210 -15.61 2.58 22.14
C LEU A 210 -15.68 3.86 21.29
N GLU A 211 -15.80 4.98 21.96
CA GLU A 211 -15.68 6.31 21.37
C GLU A 211 -14.61 7.09 22.13
N ILE A 212 -13.73 7.77 21.40
CA ILE A 212 -12.64 8.57 21.95
C ILE A 212 -12.80 10.00 21.43
N GLU A 213 -12.80 10.99 22.31
CA GLU A 213 -12.89 12.39 21.90
C GLU A 213 -11.71 12.76 20.99
N LYS A 214 -12.05 13.47 19.90
CA LYS A 214 -11.12 13.92 18.87
C LYS A 214 -10.84 15.39 19.11
N GLU A 215 -9.57 15.71 19.29
CA GLU A 215 -9.14 17.11 19.34
C GLU A 215 -9.24 17.75 17.95
N GLU A 216 -9.42 19.06 17.90
CA GLU A 216 -9.48 19.80 16.64
C GLU A 216 -8.21 19.56 15.81
N ASN A 217 -8.36 19.36 14.50
CA ASN A 217 -7.27 19.04 13.57
C ASN A 217 -6.52 17.72 13.89
N SER A 218 -7.16 16.79 14.60
CA SER A 218 -6.57 15.47 14.82
C SER A 218 -6.73 14.58 13.58
N THR A 219 -5.65 13.99 13.09
CA THR A 219 -5.63 13.08 11.92
C THR A 219 -4.98 11.76 12.29
N THR A 220 -5.41 10.67 11.66
CA THR A 220 -4.85 9.33 11.87
C THR A 220 -3.97 8.91 10.70
N PHE A 221 -2.99 8.05 10.99
CA PHE A 221 -2.06 7.52 10.01
C PHE A 221 -1.88 6.01 10.17
N GLY A 222 -1.67 5.33 9.05
CA GLY A 222 -1.51 3.88 9.01
C GLY A 222 -2.81 3.12 9.19
N GLN A 223 -2.76 1.83 8.92
CA GLN A 223 -3.82 0.90 9.28
C GLN A 223 -3.76 0.57 10.78
N LEU A 224 -4.90 0.17 11.35
CA LEU A 224 -4.95 -0.29 12.75
C LEU A 224 -4.00 -1.48 12.92
N GLN A 225 -3.42 -1.60 14.12
CA GLN A 225 -2.61 -2.77 14.48
C GLN A 225 -3.22 -3.47 15.69
N THR A 226 -2.99 -4.77 15.83
CA THR A 226 -3.48 -5.54 16.99
C THR A 226 -2.55 -6.67 17.39
N ASP A 227 -2.44 -6.87 18.70
CA ASP A 227 -1.81 -8.03 19.34
C ASP A 227 -2.85 -9.08 19.80
N GLY A 228 -4.13 -8.90 19.44
CA GLY A 228 -5.27 -9.71 19.88
C GLY A 228 -5.86 -9.35 21.24
N HIS A 229 -5.17 -8.53 22.04
CA HIS A 229 -5.67 -7.99 23.31
C HIS A 229 -5.94 -6.48 23.26
N HIS A 230 -5.23 -5.79 22.37
CA HIS A 230 -5.29 -4.36 22.20
C HIS A 230 -5.38 -3.98 20.71
N LEU A 231 -6.00 -2.84 20.44
CA LEU A 231 -5.89 -2.12 19.18
C LEU A 231 -4.95 -0.93 19.36
N TYR A 232 -4.18 -0.66 18.32
CA TYR A 232 -3.23 0.43 18.28
C TYR A 232 -3.45 1.27 17.03
N PHE A 233 -3.36 2.59 17.17
CA PHE A 233 -3.27 3.51 16.05
C PHE A 233 -2.42 4.73 16.41
N ILE A 234 -1.95 5.44 15.39
CA ILE A 234 -1.26 6.72 15.55
C ILE A 234 -2.23 7.84 15.19
N ARG A 235 -2.29 8.86 16.06
CA ARG A 235 -2.95 10.13 15.76
C ARG A 235 -1.96 11.27 15.87
N GLN A 236 -2.24 12.34 15.15
CA GLN A 236 -1.51 13.58 15.21
C GLN A 236 -2.49 14.73 15.43
N THR A 237 -2.25 15.50 16.48
CA THR A 237 -3.01 16.72 16.79
C THR A 237 -2.05 17.90 16.76
N GLY A 238 -2.09 18.67 15.68
CA GLY A 238 -1.12 19.74 15.44
C GLY A 238 0.31 19.20 15.49
N ALA A 239 1.09 19.65 16.47
CA ALA A 239 2.51 19.31 16.61
C ALA A 239 2.77 18.06 17.46
N LEU A 240 1.74 17.45 18.04
CA LEU A 240 1.87 16.28 18.91
C LEU A 240 1.44 15.03 18.14
N THR A 241 2.30 14.02 18.11
CA THR A 241 1.94 12.67 17.62
C THR A 241 1.87 11.72 18.80
N GLU A 242 0.81 10.93 18.84
CA GLU A 242 0.52 9.98 19.92
C GLU A 242 0.14 8.60 19.37
N MET A 243 0.58 7.57 20.07
CA MET A 243 -0.01 6.25 19.98
C MET A 243 -1.21 6.19 20.90
N VAL A 244 -2.31 5.67 20.39
CA VAL A 244 -3.48 5.33 21.18
C VAL A 244 -3.55 3.80 21.29
N LYS A 245 -3.60 3.31 22.52
CA LYS A 245 -3.75 1.89 22.84
C LYS A 245 -5.13 1.65 23.43
N VAL A 246 -5.93 0.78 22.85
CA VAL A 246 -7.28 0.42 23.30
C VAL A 246 -7.31 -1.03 23.72
N ASN A 247 -7.69 -1.34 24.96
CA ASN A 247 -7.86 -2.72 25.42
C ASN A 247 -9.22 -3.27 24.96
N LEU A 248 -9.21 -4.36 24.19
CA LEU A 248 -10.40 -4.94 23.55
C LEU A 248 -11.44 -5.43 24.57
N GLN A 249 -11.00 -5.94 25.72
CA GLN A 249 -11.89 -6.50 26.74
C GLN A 249 -12.51 -5.43 27.65
N SER A 250 -11.68 -4.59 28.24
CA SER A 250 -12.10 -3.57 29.21
C SER A 250 -12.58 -2.29 28.56
N LYS A 251 -12.32 -2.11 27.25
CA LYS A 251 -12.63 -0.90 26.46
C LYS A 251 -11.97 0.37 27.00
N LYS A 252 -10.94 0.22 27.83
CA LYS A 252 -10.13 1.35 28.31
C LYS A 252 -9.08 1.69 27.27
N TYR A 253 -8.73 2.97 27.19
CA TYR A 253 -7.70 3.46 26.28
C TYR A 253 -6.67 4.33 26.98
N GLN A 254 -5.48 4.42 26.39
CA GLN A 254 -4.36 5.21 26.86
C GLN A 254 -3.69 5.91 25.68
N PHE A 255 -3.28 7.16 25.91
CA PHE A 255 -2.42 7.91 25.01
C PHE A 255 -0.96 7.79 25.43
N THR A 256 -0.09 7.64 24.46
CA THR A 256 1.36 7.63 24.63
C THR A 256 1.95 8.64 23.65
N LYS A 257 2.60 9.67 24.18
CA LYS A 257 3.32 10.63 23.35
C LYS A 257 4.43 9.91 22.58
N VAL A 258 4.44 10.07 21.27
CA VAL A 258 5.45 9.50 20.36
C VAL A 258 6.50 10.54 20.02
N ALA A 259 6.05 11.69 19.52
CA ALA A 259 6.90 12.79 19.06
C ALA A 259 6.23 14.15 19.29
N THR A 260 7.05 15.21 19.31
CA THR A 260 6.55 16.59 19.25
C THR A 260 7.40 17.38 18.28
N TYR A 261 6.75 18.09 17.37
CA TYR A 261 7.38 18.82 16.29
C TYR A 261 7.31 20.33 16.53
N ALA A 262 8.02 21.09 15.69
CA ALA A 262 7.89 22.54 15.67
C ALA A 262 6.49 22.95 15.17
N ASN A 263 5.92 23.98 15.78
CA ASN A 263 4.60 24.49 15.44
C ASN A 263 4.70 25.55 14.33
N ASP A 264 5.03 25.09 13.12
CA ASP A 264 5.11 25.90 11.91
C ASP A 264 4.56 25.13 10.70
N GLU A 265 4.05 25.88 9.72
CA GLU A 265 3.37 25.32 8.55
C GLU A 265 4.26 24.36 7.75
N GLN A 266 5.55 24.66 7.60
CA GLN A 266 6.45 23.81 6.82
C GLN A 266 6.65 22.46 7.51
N THR A 267 6.80 22.47 8.84
CA THR A 267 6.90 21.25 9.65
C THR A 267 5.61 20.43 9.59
N PHE A 268 4.44 21.07 9.62
CA PHE A 268 3.15 20.38 9.55
C PHE A 268 2.95 19.58 8.26
N TYR A 269 3.38 20.11 7.12
CA TYR A 269 3.31 19.35 5.87
C TYR A 269 4.37 18.24 5.81
N LYS A 270 5.57 18.49 6.33
CA LYS A 270 6.68 17.54 6.26
C LYS A 270 6.57 16.37 7.22
N GLN A 271 5.82 16.51 8.33
CA GLN A 271 5.64 15.42 9.29
C GLN A 271 4.65 14.33 8.81
N ILE A 272 3.84 14.60 7.78
CA ILE A 272 2.89 13.64 7.22
C ILE A 272 3.67 12.44 6.68
N PRO A 273 3.40 11.21 7.15
CA PRO A 273 4.09 10.02 6.67
C PRO A 273 4.00 9.85 5.16
N PHE A 274 5.13 9.56 4.51
CA PHE A 274 5.17 9.28 3.07
C PHE A 274 4.45 7.97 2.71
N SER A 275 4.44 6.99 3.61
CA SER A 275 3.73 5.72 3.46
C SER A 275 2.45 5.75 4.28
N TYR A 276 1.37 6.23 3.68
CA TYR A 276 0.15 6.52 4.44
C TYR A 276 -0.43 5.27 5.13
N LYS A 277 -0.38 4.11 4.47
CA LYS A 277 -0.99 2.87 4.98
C LYS A 277 -0.07 2.04 5.86
N ARG A 278 1.24 2.05 5.58
CA ARG A 278 2.23 1.12 6.19
C ARG A 278 3.24 1.83 7.09
N CYS A 279 3.05 3.11 7.39
CA CYS A 279 3.87 3.83 8.36
C CYS A 279 3.70 3.34 9.81
N VAL A 280 2.72 2.47 10.10
CA VAL A 280 2.47 1.91 11.43
C VAL A 280 2.44 0.38 11.34
N PHE A 281 3.21 -0.31 12.18
CA PHE A 281 3.23 -1.78 12.23
C PHE A 281 3.72 -2.30 13.59
N LEU A 282 3.32 -3.53 13.95
CA LEU A 282 3.81 -4.23 15.15
C LEU A 282 4.99 -5.14 14.84
N TYR A 283 6.00 -5.15 15.72
CA TYR A 283 7.10 -6.12 15.70
C TYR A 283 7.69 -6.31 17.10
N GLN A 284 7.81 -7.57 17.56
CA GLN A 284 8.40 -7.96 18.86
C GLN A 284 7.95 -7.06 20.03
N ASP A 285 6.66 -7.07 20.36
CA ASP A 285 6.06 -6.28 21.47
C ASP A 285 6.27 -4.76 21.38
N ASN A 286 6.57 -4.25 20.19
CA ASN A 286 6.68 -2.82 19.94
C ASN A 286 5.79 -2.43 18.77
N LEU A 287 5.16 -1.26 18.89
CA LEU A 287 4.59 -0.54 17.76
C LEU A 287 5.67 0.37 17.17
N TYR A 288 5.81 0.32 15.86
CA TYR A 288 6.69 1.21 15.12
C TYR A 288 5.85 2.25 14.37
N PHE A 289 6.35 3.48 14.33
CA PHE A 289 5.78 4.58 13.55
C PHE A 289 6.89 5.26 12.74
N ILE A 290 6.63 5.52 11.47
CA ILE A 290 7.55 6.23 10.58
C ILE A 290 6.92 7.55 10.15
N ASP A 291 7.53 8.66 10.50
CA ASP A 291 7.02 9.98 10.14
C ASP A 291 7.49 10.45 8.75
N GLY A 292 7.00 11.61 8.31
CA GLY A 292 7.38 12.20 7.02
C GLY A 292 8.82 12.71 6.94
N PHE A 293 9.54 12.80 8.06
CA PHE A 293 10.99 13.07 8.08
C PHE A 293 11.83 11.81 7.89
N GLY A 294 11.19 10.64 7.88
CA GLY A 294 11.89 9.35 7.87
C GLY A 294 12.42 8.95 9.24
N ASP A 295 11.94 9.57 10.32
CA ASP A 295 12.27 9.12 11.66
C ASP A 295 11.41 7.91 12.02
N VAL A 296 12.08 6.85 12.48
CA VAL A 296 11.45 5.61 12.92
C VAL A 296 11.39 5.62 14.44
N TYR A 297 10.18 5.67 14.97
CA TYR A 297 9.90 5.61 16.39
C TYR A 297 9.57 4.17 16.79
N ARG A 298 10.10 3.74 17.94
CA ARG A 298 9.79 2.48 18.58
C ARG A 298 9.04 2.76 19.88
N ILE A 299 7.87 2.16 20.03
CA ILE A 299 6.99 2.36 21.18
C ILE A 299 6.69 1.00 21.81
N SER A 300 7.16 0.80 23.04
CA SER A 300 6.87 -0.43 23.79
C SER A 300 5.36 -0.55 24.04
N THR A 301 4.75 -1.65 23.60
CA THR A 301 3.32 -1.86 23.81
C THR A 301 3.00 -2.12 25.27
N GLU A 302 3.93 -2.71 26.04
CA GLU A 302 3.76 -2.97 27.47
C GLU A 302 3.84 -1.67 28.30
N THR A 303 4.89 -0.88 28.10
CA THR A 303 5.20 0.26 28.98
C THR A 303 4.71 1.61 28.46
N GLY A 304 4.45 1.73 27.16
CA GLY A 304 4.22 3.02 26.50
C GLY A 304 5.49 3.88 26.40
N ASN A 305 6.69 3.33 26.66
CA ASN A 305 7.92 4.08 26.42
C ASN A 305 8.15 4.23 24.92
N SER A 306 8.25 5.48 24.46
CA SER A 306 8.54 5.83 23.07
C SER A 306 9.94 6.42 22.94
N GLU A 307 10.66 6.01 21.90
CA GLU A 307 11.94 6.60 21.51
C GLU A 307 12.06 6.68 19.99
N LYS A 308 12.81 7.66 19.51
CA LYS A 308 13.30 7.66 18.13
C LYS A 308 14.41 6.61 18.01
N ALA A 309 14.13 5.50 17.33
CA ALA A 309 15.06 4.39 17.19
C ALA A 309 16.18 4.72 16.17
N PHE A 310 15.82 5.24 15.01
CA PHE A 310 16.75 5.67 13.96
C PHE A 310 16.07 6.62 12.97
N SER A 311 16.84 7.13 12.01
CA SER A 311 16.33 7.88 10.85
C SER A 311 16.73 7.14 9.58
N LEU A 312 15.82 7.09 8.61
CA LEU A 312 16.10 6.60 7.28
C LEU A 312 17.07 7.56 6.57
N VAL A 313 18.07 6.99 5.89
CA VAL A 313 19.09 7.76 5.18
C VAL A 313 18.70 7.78 3.70
N GLU A 314 17.66 8.54 3.37
CA GLU A 314 17.24 8.75 2.00
C GLU A 314 17.70 10.12 1.49
N THR A 315 18.22 10.14 0.25
CA THR A 315 18.83 11.32 -0.36
C THR A 315 17.85 12.45 -0.65
N SER A 316 16.55 12.14 -0.74
CA SER A 316 15.44 13.09 -0.78
C SER A 316 14.10 12.34 -0.66
N PHE A 317 13.20 12.82 0.20
CA PHE A 317 11.80 12.40 0.26
C PHE A 317 10.91 13.20 -0.71
N GLU A 318 11.49 14.03 -1.58
CA GLU A 318 10.73 14.78 -2.60
C GLU A 318 10.16 13.88 -3.71
N GLY A 319 10.57 12.61 -3.74
CA GLY A 319 10.02 11.55 -4.59
C GLY A 319 8.83 10.81 -3.95
N SER A 320 8.41 9.72 -4.59
CA SER A 320 7.44 8.80 -3.98
C SER A 320 8.16 7.75 -3.15
N VAL A 321 7.77 7.60 -1.88
CA VAL A 321 8.39 6.65 -0.94
C VAL A 321 7.32 5.80 -0.28
N GLU A 322 7.54 4.50 -0.21
CA GLU A 322 6.69 3.55 0.51
C GLU A 322 7.54 2.60 1.34
N VAL A 323 6.97 2.08 2.43
CA VAL A 323 7.65 1.14 3.31
C VAL A 323 6.89 -0.17 3.45
N PHE A 324 7.64 -1.24 3.66
CA PHE A 324 7.09 -2.53 4.00
C PHE A 324 7.99 -3.21 5.02
N GLN A 325 7.42 -3.67 6.13
CA GLN A 325 8.15 -4.41 7.15
C GLN A 325 7.91 -5.91 6.96
N GLN A 326 8.99 -6.69 7.00
CA GLN A 326 8.93 -8.15 6.98
C GLN A 326 10.08 -8.73 7.81
N ASN A 327 9.77 -9.66 8.72
CA ASN A 327 10.76 -10.46 9.46
C ASN A 327 11.92 -9.67 10.13
N GLY A 328 11.64 -8.49 10.71
CA GLY A 328 12.66 -7.64 11.34
C GLY A 328 13.50 -6.79 10.37
N THR A 329 13.19 -6.84 9.09
CA THR A 329 13.71 -5.95 8.06
C THR A 329 12.65 -4.92 7.68
N LEU A 330 13.06 -3.66 7.58
CA LEU A 330 12.28 -2.58 7.01
C LEU A 330 12.77 -2.32 5.59
N HIS A 331 11.91 -2.53 4.62
CA HIS A 331 12.17 -2.25 3.21
C HIS A 331 11.61 -0.88 2.86
N VAL A 332 12.41 -0.07 2.16
CA VAL A 332 12.04 1.28 1.73
C VAL A 332 12.14 1.32 0.20
N PHE A 333 11.01 1.49 -0.47
CA PHE A 333 10.99 1.82 -1.89
C PHE A 333 11.03 3.33 -2.05
N SER A 334 11.87 3.82 -2.95
CA SER A 334 11.91 5.24 -3.33
C SER A 334 11.97 5.41 -4.83
N LEU A 335 11.21 6.37 -5.38
CA LEU A 335 11.21 6.77 -6.78
C LEU A 335 11.40 8.28 -6.93
N GLU A 336 12.47 8.67 -7.60
CA GLU A 336 12.68 10.05 -8.07
C GLU A 336 12.05 10.22 -9.46
N HIS A 337 11.04 11.06 -9.57
CA HIS A 337 10.22 11.20 -10.78
C HIS A 337 11.01 11.75 -11.99
N GLU A 338 11.87 12.75 -11.80
CA GLU A 338 12.56 13.44 -12.90
C GLU A 338 13.49 12.50 -13.68
N ASN A 339 14.29 11.71 -12.95
CA ASN A 339 15.30 10.83 -13.52
C ASN A 339 14.86 9.36 -13.57
N ARG A 340 13.63 9.05 -13.09
CA ARG A 340 13.09 7.69 -12.92
C ARG A 340 14.07 6.75 -12.20
N ARG A 341 14.82 7.31 -11.25
CA ARG A 341 15.73 6.53 -10.41
C ARG A 341 14.92 5.93 -9.27
N ALA A 342 14.79 4.62 -9.29
CA ALA A 342 14.11 3.87 -8.24
C ALA A 342 15.06 2.90 -7.56
N LYS A 343 14.81 2.63 -6.28
CA LYS A 343 15.59 1.67 -5.49
C LYS A 343 14.75 1.08 -4.37
N ILE A 344 15.20 -0.05 -3.86
CA ILE A 344 14.71 -0.68 -2.63
C ILE A 344 15.89 -0.76 -1.65
N ALA A 345 15.80 -0.08 -0.52
CA ALA A 345 16.79 -0.16 0.54
C ALA A 345 16.26 -1.05 1.69
N GLU A 346 17.16 -1.81 2.31
CA GLU A 346 16.84 -2.70 3.43
C GLU A 346 17.52 -2.21 4.69
N TYR A 347 16.75 -2.06 5.77
CA TYR A 347 17.23 -1.64 7.06
C TYR A 347 16.93 -2.72 8.09
N ASN A 348 17.92 -3.07 8.89
CA ASN A 348 17.67 -3.88 10.07
C ASN A 348 16.86 -3.06 11.07
N LEU A 349 15.63 -3.47 11.37
CA LEU A 349 14.68 -2.67 12.14
C LEU A 349 15.16 -2.38 13.58
N LEU A 350 15.91 -3.30 14.18
CA LEU A 350 16.38 -3.15 15.57
C LEU A 350 17.60 -2.21 15.68
N SER A 351 18.51 -2.26 14.71
CA SER A 351 19.75 -1.47 14.75
C SER A 351 19.69 -0.19 13.91
N GLY A 352 18.70 -0.04 13.04
CA GLY A 352 18.58 1.06 12.09
C GLY A 352 19.64 1.07 11.00
N LYS A 353 20.51 0.06 10.94
CA LYS A 353 21.59 0.00 9.95
C LYS A 353 21.04 -0.47 8.61
N ARG A 354 21.33 0.30 7.56
CA ARG A 354 21.10 -0.12 6.17
C ARG A 354 21.99 -1.31 5.84
N GLN A 355 21.40 -2.39 5.34
CA GLN A 355 22.06 -3.65 5.03
C GLN A 355 22.34 -3.80 3.53
N GLU A 356 21.32 -3.58 2.70
CA GLU A 356 21.38 -3.74 1.26
C GLU A 356 20.68 -2.57 0.56
N GLU A 357 21.06 -2.31 -0.69
CA GLU A 357 20.35 -1.40 -1.59
C GLU A 357 20.30 -2.01 -2.99
N LEU A 358 19.09 -2.23 -3.51
CA LEU A 358 18.84 -2.70 -4.86
C LEU A 358 18.41 -1.51 -5.74
N VAL A 359 19.30 -1.06 -6.61
CA VAL A 359 18.99 -0.04 -7.63
C VAL A 359 18.19 -0.67 -8.76
N LEU A 360 17.03 -0.09 -9.07
CA LEU A 360 16.16 -0.58 -10.15
C LEU A 360 16.60 0.01 -11.49
N LYS A 361 16.73 -0.87 -12.48
CA LYS A 361 17.17 -0.48 -13.82
C LYS A 361 15.95 -0.16 -14.68
N ASP A 362 15.98 0.98 -15.36
CA ASP A 362 14.98 1.35 -16.36
C ASP A 362 13.53 1.31 -15.83
N PHE A 363 13.28 1.96 -14.69
CA PHE A 363 11.94 2.04 -14.09
C PHE A 363 10.92 2.60 -15.11
N PRO A 364 9.71 1.99 -15.22
CA PRO A 364 8.69 2.40 -16.18
C PRO A 364 8.39 3.90 -16.14
N GLU A 365 8.20 4.51 -17.31
CA GLU A 365 7.48 5.78 -17.41
C GLU A 365 5.98 5.50 -17.28
N LEU A 366 5.44 5.74 -16.09
CA LEU A 366 4.02 5.53 -15.79
C LEU A 366 3.17 6.79 -16.06
N ASN A 367 3.81 7.95 -16.07
CA ASN A 367 3.15 9.23 -16.29
C ASN A 367 3.20 9.61 -17.77
N THR A 368 2.10 10.15 -18.26
CA THR A 368 2.03 10.77 -19.60
C THR A 368 1.49 12.18 -19.46
N PHE A 369 1.45 12.94 -20.55
CA PHE A 369 0.87 14.29 -20.55
C PHE A 369 -0.57 14.35 -19.98
N ASN A 370 -1.35 13.28 -20.14
CA ASN A 370 -2.76 13.21 -19.72
C ASN A 370 -3.02 12.24 -18.56
N THR A 371 -1.99 11.64 -17.98
CA THR A 371 -2.17 10.62 -16.93
C THR A 371 -1.06 10.76 -15.90
N LYS A 372 -1.45 11.03 -14.66
CA LYS A 372 -0.53 11.06 -13.53
C LYS A 372 -0.88 9.95 -12.56
N MET A 373 0.02 8.97 -12.45
CA MET A 373 -0.09 7.86 -11.51
C MET A 373 0.72 8.16 -10.25
N HIS A 374 0.12 7.84 -9.11
CA HIS A 374 0.66 8.02 -7.77
C HIS A 374 0.98 6.65 -7.20
N LEU A 375 2.08 6.56 -6.45
CA LEU A 375 2.44 5.37 -5.67
C LEU A 375 1.47 5.27 -4.50
N TYR A 376 0.88 4.08 -4.30
CA TYR A 376 -0.07 3.84 -3.20
C TYR A 376 0.26 2.62 -2.34
N ASP A 377 1.10 1.70 -2.85
CA ASP A 377 1.52 0.55 -2.05
C ASP A 377 2.83 -0.07 -2.54
N PHE A 378 3.50 -0.77 -1.63
CA PHE A 378 4.74 -1.51 -1.85
C PHE A 378 4.76 -2.73 -0.94
N VAL A 379 5.13 -3.88 -1.50
CA VAL A 379 5.31 -5.13 -0.74
C VAL A 379 6.55 -5.87 -1.21
N ILE A 380 7.16 -6.63 -0.29
CA ILE A 380 8.16 -7.64 -0.59
C ILE A 380 7.47 -8.99 -0.73
N ILE A 381 7.84 -9.75 -1.77
CA ILE A 381 7.40 -11.13 -1.94
C ILE A 381 8.38 -12.00 -1.17
N ASN A 382 7.86 -12.94 -0.37
CA ASN A 382 8.71 -13.89 0.32
C ASN A 382 9.49 -14.73 -0.71
N SER A 383 10.80 -14.57 -0.78
CA SER A 383 11.66 -15.64 -1.29
C SER A 383 12.06 -16.51 -0.11
N GLU A 384 11.21 -17.47 0.26
CA GLU A 384 11.74 -18.64 0.99
C GLU A 384 12.59 -19.42 0.01
N ASN A 385 13.89 -19.09 -0.06
CA ASN A 385 14.97 -19.94 -0.54
C ASN A 385 16.31 -19.26 -0.18
N ASP A 386 16.76 -19.49 1.05
CA ASP A 386 18.19 -19.65 1.37
C ASP A 386 18.38 -21.01 2.07
#